data_AF-A0AAN7ZNR6-F1
#
_entry.id   AF-A0AAN7ZNR6-F1
#
_cell.length_a   1.000
_cell.length_b   1.000
_cell.length_c   1.000
_cell.angle_alpha   90.00
_cell.angle_beta   90.00
_cell.angle_gamma   90.00
#
_symmetry.space_group_name_H-M   'P 1'
#
loop_
_entity.id
_entity.type
_entity.pdbx_description
1 polymer ?
#
loop_
_entity_poly.entity_id
_entity_poly.type
_entity_poly.pdbx_seq_one_letter_code
_entity_poly.pdbx_strand_id
1 'polypeptide(L)'
;MGRPAPEHAERISTLPTSSNILSAVVFDTDGSVPSLFVTSADRRLHILDAATKELRNSLVGLQDSPILSCVVFRQKHLLTASMSGQLLVSDLNGSTIEKRRDHSKYIVKIVVLDNGDDELLIATAGWDGKIVVYNPAITSDDKLSLEDPVAIITLQTKPEAMVFIQHPDEEKPLLLVTRTDSSFLYYYTLESTPRLLGRQNLAPHSNAWVAFTPSSLALSPHDPTLVAVGTSTVPHMKLLIIRLLIPSYSSTPQASGQAPLVRTSWLDDTPVAETQSSQARRELAIADRESAAIIIHCTTMAPQTAYSTPCVAWRPDGTGVWVNGDDGAVRGVEVISGKVVVTLLGGHEAGSKVRCLWAGRVGDEEVMVSGGFDQRCVVWGMGGGE
;
A
#
# COMPACT_ATOMS: atom_id res chain seq x y z
N MET A 1 -18.79 20.47 -7.46
CA MET A 1 -17.51 21.11 -7.82
C MET A 1 -16.49 20.68 -6.78
N GLY A 2 -15.43 19.97 -7.18
CA GLY A 2 -14.39 19.50 -6.26
C GLY A 2 -13.56 20.66 -5.74
N ARG A 3 -12.93 20.48 -4.57
CA ARG A 3 -11.95 21.46 -4.05
C ARG A 3 -10.73 21.48 -4.96
N PRO A 4 -10.05 22.63 -5.12
CA PRO A 4 -8.87 22.70 -5.97
C PRO A 4 -7.79 21.76 -5.41
N ALA A 5 -6.99 21.17 -6.28
CA ALA A 5 -5.94 20.23 -5.91
C ALA A 5 -4.64 20.98 -5.57
N PRO A 6 -3.77 20.40 -4.73
CA PRO A 6 -2.43 20.93 -4.52
C PRO A 6 -1.65 21.04 -5.83
N GLU A 7 -1.09 22.22 -6.10
CA GLU A 7 -0.37 22.52 -7.35
C GLU A 7 0.97 23.22 -7.14
N HIS A 8 1.15 23.91 -6.01
CA HIS A 8 2.34 24.70 -5.76
C HIS A 8 3.43 23.86 -5.09
N ALA A 9 4.61 23.81 -5.72
CA ALA A 9 5.75 23.03 -5.24
C ALA A 9 6.60 23.83 -4.24
N GLU A 10 6.75 23.32 -3.03
CA GLU A 10 7.72 23.81 -2.07
C GLU A 10 8.77 22.72 -1.77
N ARG A 11 10.04 23.02 -2.05
CA ARG A 11 11.14 22.07 -1.82
C ARG A 11 11.64 22.22 -0.40
N ILE A 12 11.73 21.11 0.33
CA ILE A 12 12.32 21.11 1.68
C ILE A 12 13.85 21.21 1.54
N SER A 13 14.40 22.38 1.84
CA SER A 13 15.84 22.66 1.79
C SER A 13 16.57 22.40 3.12
N THR A 14 15.82 22.15 4.19
CA THR A 14 16.33 22.00 5.55
C THR A 14 16.87 20.60 5.85
N LEU A 15 16.61 19.61 4.98
CA LEU A 15 17.05 18.23 5.18
C LEU A 15 18.59 18.13 5.10
N PRO A 16 19.28 17.68 6.16
CA PRO A 16 20.74 17.55 6.16
C PRO A 16 21.17 16.23 5.50
N THR A 17 20.71 15.97 4.27
CA THR A 17 21.08 14.78 3.49
C THR A 17 21.25 15.13 2.01
N SER A 18 22.19 14.46 1.37
CA SER A 18 22.41 14.47 -0.08
C SER A 18 22.17 13.06 -0.65
N SER A 19 21.17 12.36 -0.11
CA SER A 19 20.83 10.98 -0.47
C SER A 19 19.40 10.87 -0.94
N ASN A 20 19.11 9.82 -1.71
CA ASN A 20 17.79 9.56 -2.26
C ASN A 20 16.74 9.44 -1.14
N ILE A 21 15.57 10.03 -1.37
CA ILE A 21 14.42 9.90 -0.46
C ILE A 21 13.71 8.59 -0.75
N LEU A 22 13.48 7.79 0.29
CA LEU A 22 12.92 6.44 0.19
C LEU A 22 11.45 6.36 0.59
N SER A 23 11.05 7.13 1.61
CA SER A 23 9.69 7.25 2.09
C SER A 23 9.46 8.66 2.66
N ALA A 24 8.28 9.22 2.44
CA ALA A 24 7.83 10.47 3.03
C ALA A 24 6.35 10.33 3.40
N VAL A 25 6.03 10.47 4.69
CA VAL A 25 4.68 10.23 5.23
C VAL A 25 4.42 11.21 6.36
N VAL A 26 3.22 11.78 6.42
CA VAL A 26 2.80 12.61 7.55
C VAL A 26 1.97 11.78 8.50
N PHE A 27 2.25 11.93 9.80
CA PHE A 27 1.49 11.31 10.88
C PHE A 27 1.07 12.36 11.91
N ASP A 28 -0.09 12.15 12.52
CA ASP A 28 -0.48 12.88 13.71
C ASP A 28 0.30 12.35 14.92
N THR A 29 0.74 13.27 15.77
CA THR A 29 1.56 12.99 16.96
C THR A 29 0.94 13.64 18.19
N ASP A 30 1.05 12.99 19.35
CA ASP A 30 0.22 13.28 20.52
C ASP A 30 0.50 14.71 21.03
N GLY A 31 -0.56 15.52 21.11
CA GLY A 31 -0.49 16.92 21.57
C GLY A 31 0.34 17.89 20.71
N SER A 32 0.73 17.52 19.48
CA SER A 32 1.59 18.34 18.60
C SER A 32 1.04 18.42 17.17
N VAL A 33 1.42 19.49 16.47
CA VAL A 33 1.21 19.69 15.03
C VAL A 33 1.61 18.42 14.26
N PRO A 34 0.83 17.99 13.25
CA PRO A 34 1.18 16.86 12.38
C PRO A 34 2.65 16.94 11.95
N SER A 35 3.33 15.79 11.93
CA SER A 35 4.76 15.72 11.66
C SER A 35 5.03 14.93 10.39
N LEU A 36 5.90 15.48 9.54
CA LEU A 36 6.38 14.83 8.32
C LEU A 36 7.62 13.99 8.63
N PHE A 37 7.54 12.70 8.37
CA PHE A 37 8.62 11.73 8.50
C PHE A 37 9.22 11.44 7.12
N VAL A 38 10.51 11.70 6.95
CA VAL A 38 11.24 11.48 5.69
C VAL A 38 12.41 10.55 5.92
N THR A 39 12.48 9.45 5.18
CA THR A 39 13.60 8.49 5.25
C THR A 39 14.49 8.61 4.01
N SER A 40 15.79 8.44 4.22
CA SER A 40 16.81 8.61 3.18
C SER A 40 17.75 7.41 3.07
N ALA A 41 18.40 7.27 1.92
CA ALA A 41 19.30 6.16 1.61
C ALA A 41 20.59 6.13 2.45
N ASP A 42 20.92 7.20 3.17
CA ASP A 42 22.02 7.27 4.14
C ASP A 42 21.62 6.82 5.57
N ARG A 43 20.49 6.10 5.70
CA ARG A 43 20.01 5.49 6.96
C ARG A 43 19.59 6.53 8.00
N ARG A 44 19.08 7.68 7.54
CA ARG A 44 18.52 8.73 8.39
C ARG A 44 17.00 8.74 8.29
N LEU A 45 16.37 9.14 9.39
CA LEU A 45 14.96 9.46 9.46
C LEU A 45 14.84 10.89 9.99
N HIS A 46 14.30 11.77 9.17
CA HIS A 46 14.09 13.17 9.48
C HIS A 46 12.64 13.38 9.92
N ILE A 47 12.45 14.18 10.96
CA ILE A 47 11.15 14.55 11.51
C ILE A 47 11.02 16.06 11.35
N LEU A 48 10.00 16.49 10.62
CA LEU A 48 9.70 17.89 10.36
C LEU A 48 8.31 18.23 10.88
N ASP A 49 8.08 19.49 11.20
CA ASP A 49 6.73 20.01 11.33
C ASP A 49 6.05 19.97 9.96
N ALA A 50 4.87 19.37 9.83
CA ALA A 50 4.21 19.25 8.54
C ALA A 50 3.64 20.59 8.04
N ALA A 51 3.31 21.52 8.95
CA ALA A 51 2.78 22.84 8.61
C ALA A 51 3.90 23.82 8.28
N THR A 52 4.90 23.96 9.16
CA THR A 52 6.01 24.91 8.96
C THR A 52 7.13 24.37 8.10
N LYS A 53 7.20 23.05 7.91
CA LYS A 53 8.25 22.34 7.15
C LYS A 53 9.65 22.51 7.76
N GLU A 54 9.70 22.98 9.01
CA GLU A 54 10.93 23.13 9.77
C GLU A 54 11.39 21.77 10.29
N LEU A 55 12.70 21.54 10.19
CA LEU A 55 13.32 20.33 10.69
C LEU A 55 13.31 20.35 12.23
N ARG A 56 12.59 19.40 12.84
CA ARG A 56 12.55 19.22 14.30
C ARG A 56 13.67 18.32 14.78
N ASN A 57 13.87 17.19 14.10
CA ASN A 57 14.86 16.19 14.50
C ASN A 57 15.37 15.39 13.29
N SER A 58 16.57 14.81 13.43
CA SER A 58 17.16 13.87 12.48
C SER A 58 17.74 12.69 13.25
N LEU A 59 17.06 11.55 13.18
CA LEU A 59 17.48 10.30 13.80
C LEU A 59 18.52 9.63 12.90
N VAL A 60 19.75 9.51 13.40
CA VAL A 60 20.88 8.90 12.71
C VAL A 60 21.21 7.56 13.35
N GLY A 61 21.46 6.53 12.55
CA GLY A 61 21.88 5.21 13.06
C GLY A 61 20.78 4.45 13.80
N LEU A 62 19.52 4.86 13.63
CA LEU A 62 18.35 4.17 14.19
C LEU A 62 18.29 2.72 13.71
N GLN A 63 18.57 2.52 12.42
CA GLN A 63 18.63 1.23 11.74
C GLN A 63 20.03 0.97 11.16
N ASP A 64 20.36 -0.31 10.99
CA ASP A 64 21.64 -0.75 10.43
C ASP A 64 21.74 -0.54 8.90
N SER A 65 20.62 -0.26 8.25
CA SER A 65 20.45 -0.16 6.80
C SER A 65 19.33 0.84 6.46
N PRO A 66 19.19 1.25 5.18
CA PRO A 66 18.21 2.29 4.81
C PRO A 66 16.77 1.89 5.15
N ILE A 67 15.98 2.87 5.59
CA ILE A 67 14.61 2.68 6.05
C ILE A 67 13.66 2.82 4.86
N LEU A 68 12.92 1.75 4.55
CA LEU A 68 12.03 1.68 3.40
C LEU A 68 10.57 2.03 3.73
N SER A 69 10.15 1.79 4.97
CA SER A 69 8.81 2.09 5.46
C SER A 69 8.91 2.51 6.92
N CYS A 70 8.12 3.51 7.30
CA CYS A 70 7.92 3.92 8.68
C CYS A 70 6.43 4.12 8.96
N VAL A 71 6.02 3.81 10.19
CA VAL A 71 4.64 4.02 10.66
C VAL A 71 4.71 4.55 12.09
N VAL A 72 3.98 5.63 12.38
CA VAL A 72 3.74 6.07 13.75
C VAL A 72 2.48 5.39 14.26
N PHE A 73 2.58 4.78 15.44
CA PHE A 73 1.53 4.02 16.10
C PHE A 73 1.18 4.66 17.45
N ARG A 74 -0.14 4.79 17.71
CA ARG A 74 -0.71 5.48 18.89
C ARG A 74 0.01 6.78 19.24
N GLN A 75 0.46 7.48 18.20
CA GLN A 75 1.08 8.80 18.28
C GLN A 75 2.38 8.88 19.14
N LYS A 76 2.93 7.73 19.57
CA LYS A 76 4.09 7.64 20.48
C LYS A 76 5.16 6.67 20.00
N HIS A 77 4.76 5.58 19.35
CA HIS A 77 5.66 4.53 18.90
C HIS A 77 5.99 4.72 17.42
N LEU A 78 7.26 4.55 17.08
CA LEU A 78 7.75 4.61 15.73
C LEU A 78 8.21 3.21 15.30
N LEU A 79 7.52 2.65 14.32
CA LEU A 79 7.90 1.42 13.65
C LEU A 79 8.72 1.76 12.42
N THR A 80 9.92 1.18 12.29
CA THR A 80 10.75 1.34 11.11
C THR A 80 11.18 -0.01 10.54
N ALA A 81 11.09 -0.12 9.22
CA ALA A 81 11.47 -1.30 8.45
C ALA A 81 12.64 -0.98 7.53
N SER A 82 13.64 -1.86 7.51
CA SER A 82 14.90 -1.60 6.83
C SER A 82 15.23 -2.60 5.72
N MET A 83 16.23 -2.26 4.91
CA MET A 83 16.82 -3.14 3.90
C MET A 83 17.61 -4.34 4.48
N SER A 84 17.82 -4.44 5.79
CA SER A 84 18.49 -5.62 6.38
C SER A 84 17.51 -6.74 6.75
N GLY A 85 16.20 -6.47 6.64
CA GLY A 85 15.16 -7.34 7.17
C GLY A 85 14.83 -7.09 8.63
N GLN A 86 15.30 -5.98 9.20
CA GLN A 86 15.06 -5.62 10.59
C GLN A 86 13.81 -4.73 10.73
N LEU A 87 12.90 -5.14 11.63
CA LEU A 87 11.84 -4.33 12.17
C LEU A 87 12.30 -3.76 13.52
N LEU A 88 12.15 -2.47 13.71
CA LEU A 88 12.49 -1.78 14.95
C LEU A 88 11.27 -1.02 15.47
N VAL A 89 11.03 -1.17 16.76
CA VAL A 89 10.14 -0.33 17.55
C VAL A 89 10.99 0.65 18.34
N SER A 90 10.76 1.95 18.15
CA SER A 90 11.37 3.01 18.93
C SER A 90 10.32 4.00 19.44
N ASP A 91 10.71 4.91 20.33
CA ASP A 91 9.95 6.14 20.54
C ASP A 91 10.18 7.12 19.37
N LEU A 92 9.48 8.27 19.38
CA LEU A 92 9.66 9.34 18.40
C LEU A 92 11.04 10.04 18.49
N ASN A 93 11.75 9.87 19.60
CA ASN A 93 13.10 10.42 19.81
C ASN A 93 14.21 9.48 19.32
N GLY A 94 13.87 8.26 18.88
CA GLY A 94 14.80 7.25 18.40
C GLY A 94 15.35 6.31 19.48
N SER A 95 14.84 6.36 20.71
CA SER A 95 15.14 5.38 21.75
C SER A 95 14.56 4.04 21.37
N THR A 96 15.43 3.04 21.20
CA THR A 96 15.04 1.68 20.82
C THR A 96 14.28 1.00 21.96
N ILE A 97 13.09 0.49 21.66
CA ILE A 97 12.29 -0.34 22.56
C ILE A 97 12.56 -1.82 22.26
N GLU A 98 12.36 -2.24 21.01
CA GLU A 98 12.53 -3.63 20.58
C GLU A 98 13.05 -3.72 19.14
N LYS A 99 13.89 -4.71 18.85
CA LYS A 99 14.40 -5.02 17.51
C LYS A 99 14.12 -6.47 17.17
N ARG A 100 13.59 -6.73 15.97
CA ARG A 100 13.37 -8.07 15.43
C ARG A 100 13.88 -8.20 14.02
N ARG A 101 14.29 -9.42 13.66
CA ARG A 101 14.82 -9.75 12.33
C ARG A 101 14.25 -11.07 11.84
N ASP A 102 12.93 -11.09 11.68
CA ASP A 102 12.19 -12.27 11.20
C ASP A 102 12.26 -12.41 9.67
N HIS A 103 12.63 -11.34 8.96
CA HIS A 103 12.87 -11.36 7.52
C HIS A 103 14.36 -11.50 7.20
N SER A 104 14.65 -12.31 6.19
CA SER A 104 16.03 -12.52 5.68
C SER A 104 16.46 -11.50 4.62
N LYS A 105 15.51 -10.73 4.09
CA LYS A 105 15.71 -9.68 3.08
C LYS A 105 14.87 -8.44 3.44
N TYR A 106 14.80 -7.48 2.52
CA TYR A 106 14.26 -6.13 2.73
C TYR A 106 12.82 -6.19 3.22
N ILE A 107 12.48 -5.45 4.29
CA ILE A 107 11.08 -5.20 4.65
C ILE A 107 10.64 -3.95 3.89
N VAL A 108 9.73 -4.12 2.92
CA VAL A 108 9.33 -3.04 2.01
C VAL A 108 8.12 -2.25 2.47
N LYS A 109 7.28 -2.85 3.33
CA LYS A 109 6.05 -2.22 3.80
C LYS A 109 5.74 -2.70 5.21
N ILE A 110 5.29 -1.78 6.04
CA ILE A 110 4.62 -2.04 7.31
C ILE A 110 3.17 -1.58 7.15
N VAL A 111 2.22 -2.38 7.63
CA VAL A 111 0.84 -1.97 7.81
C VAL A 111 0.41 -2.28 9.23
N VAL A 112 -0.41 -1.40 9.80
CA VAL A 112 -0.91 -1.51 11.16
C VAL A 112 -2.43 -1.41 11.10
N LEU A 113 -3.09 -2.31 11.81
CA LEU A 113 -4.52 -2.26 12.12
C LEU A 113 -4.64 -1.98 13.61
N ASP A 114 -5.30 -0.87 13.96
CA ASP A 114 -5.61 -0.51 15.35
C ASP A 114 -7.12 -0.33 15.46
N ASN A 115 -7.81 -1.38 15.90
CA ASN A 115 -9.25 -1.32 16.19
C ASN A 115 -9.53 -0.88 17.64
N GLY A 116 -8.55 -0.27 18.31
CA GLY A 116 -8.61 0.08 19.73
C GLY A 116 -8.07 -1.05 20.60
N ASP A 117 -8.74 -1.33 21.73
CA ASP A 117 -8.19 -2.24 22.75
C ASP A 117 -8.38 -3.73 22.43
N ASP A 118 -9.25 -4.09 21.47
CA ASP A 118 -9.61 -5.49 21.21
C ASP A 118 -8.77 -6.19 20.11
N GLU A 119 -8.21 -5.46 19.15
CA GLU A 119 -7.44 -6.07 18.05
C GLU A 119 -6.38 -5.13 17.47
N LEU A 120 -5.11 -5.42 17.80
CA LEU A 120 -3.94 -4.75 17.27
C LEU A 120 -3.14 -5.72 16.41
N LEU A 121 -3.01 -5.43 15.12
CA LEU A 121 -2.21 -6.27 14.23
C LEU A 121 -1.19 -5.43 13.47
N ILE A 122 0.04 -5.94 13.42
CA ILE A 122 1.12 -5.38 12.60
C ILE A 122 1.48 -6.44 11.58
N ALA A 123 1.52 -6.08 10.29
CA ALA A 123 2.07 -6.95 9.27
C ALA A 123 3.27 -6.30 8.59
N THR A 124 4.29 -7.11 8.31
CA THR A 124 5.50 -6.72 7.57
C THR A 124 5.64 -7.56 6.30
N ALA A 125 5.88 -6.89 5.16
CA ALA A 125 6.08 -7.54 3.87
C ALA A 125 7.58 -7.56 3.52
N GLY A 126 8.13 -8.76 3.32
CA GLY A 126 9.54 -8.97 3.05
C GLY A 126 9.84 -9.46 1.63
N TRP A 127 10.93 -8.99 1.03
CA TRP A 127 11.45 -9.49 -0.24
C TRP A 127 12.02 -10.91 -0.20
N ASP A 128 11.97 -11.55 0.96
CA ASP A 128 12.20 -12.98 1.12
C ASP A 128 10.95 -13.82 0.81
N GLY A 129 9.88 -13.20 0.31
CA GLY A 129 8.65 -13.88 -0.06
C GLY A 129 7.77 -14.22 1.13
N LYS A 130 7.96 -13.54 2.27
CA LYS A 130 7.16 -13.74 3.48
C LYS A 130 6.40 -12.49 3.84
N ILE A 131 5.24 -12.69 4.45
CA ILE A 131 4.57 -11.69 5.27
C ILE A 131 4.54 -12.23 6.69
N VAL A 132 5.01 -11.43 7.64
CA VAL A 132 5.00 -11.78 9.07
C VAL A 132 3.96 -10.91 9.76
N VAL A 133 3.10 -11.53 10.55
CA VAL A 133 2.01 -10.88 11.28
C VAL A 133 2.26 -11.01 12.78
N TYR A 134 2.19 -9.89 13.48
CA TYR A 134 2.38 -9.76 14.92
C TYR A 134 1.07 -9.30 15.55
N ASN A 135 0.82 -9.77 16.78
CA ASN A 135 -0.23 -9.26 17.66
C ASN A 135 0.46 -8.65 18.89
N PRO A 136 0.86 -7.38 18.82
CA PRO A 136 1.64 -6.74 19.85
C PRO A 136 0.83 -6.56 21.13
N ALA A 137 1.49 -6.67 22.28
CA ALA A 137 0.93 -6.26 23.56
C ALA A 137 1.49 -4.91 23.98
N ILE A 138 0.64 -4.07 24.57
CA ILE A 138 1.08 -2.85 25.25
C ILE A 138 1.29 -3.21 26.72
N THR A 139 2.54 -3.12 27.16
CA THR A 139 2.91 -3.38 28.54
C THR A 139 2.35 -2.33 29.49
N SER A 140 2.34 -2.62 30.80
CA SER A 140 1.89 -1.66 31.84
C SER A 140 2.63 -0.33 31.82
N ASP A 141 3.83 -0.31 31.24
CA ASP A 141 4.69 0.87 31.10
C ASP A 141 4.43 1.66 29.80
N ASP A 142 3.31 1.39 29.10
CA ASP A 142 2.95 1.99 27.80
C ASP A 142 4.04 1.75 26.72
N LYS A 143 4.74 0.61 26.81
CA LYS A 143 5.71 0.17 25.78
C LYS A 143 5.11 -0.93 24.94
N LEU A 144 5.20 -0.75 23.62
CA LEU A 144 4.84 -1.74 22.63
C LEU A 144 5.85 -2.91 22.63
N SER A 145 5.35 -4.12 22.89
CA SER A 145 6.08 -5.38 22.75
C SER A 145 5.51 -6.13 21.55
N LEU A 146 6.35 -6.49 20.57
CA LEU A 146 5.89 -7.15 19.35
C LEU A 146 5.42 -8.59 19.59
N GLU A 147 5.91 -9.23 20.65
CA GLU A 147 5.73 -10.66 20.92
C GLU A 147 6.16 -11.55 19.74
N ASP A 148 6.01 -12.87 19.87
CA ASP A 148 6.33 -13.78 18.78
C ASP A 148 5.31 -13.66 17.64
N PRO A 149 5.74 -13.83 16.38
CA PRO A 149 4.82 -13.76 15.24
C PRO A 149 3.65 -14.72 15.40
N VAL A 150 2.44 -14.19 15.30
CA VAL A 150 1.20 -15.00 15.33
C VAL A 150 1.04 -15.82 14.07
N ALA A 151 1.50 -15.28 12.95
CA ALA A 151 1.32 -15.87 11.63
C ALA A 151 2.45 -15.52 10.67
N ILE A 152 2.82 -16.47 9.80
CA ILE A 152 3.76 -16.26 8.70
C ILE A 152 3.11 -16.77 7.41
N ILE A 153 2.89 -15.87 6.46
CA ILE A 153 2.35 -16.19 5.13
C ILE A 153 3.53 -16.31 4.17
N THR A 154 3.72 -17.48 3.57
CA THR A 154 4.74 -17.69 2.53
C THR A 154 4.12 -17.51 1.15
N LEU A 155 4.71 -16.64 0.34
CA LEU A 155 4.28 -16.29 -1.01
C LEU A 155 5.17 -16.95 -2.06
N GLN A 156 4.63 -17.14 -3.26
CA GLN A 156 5.36 -17.75 -4.39
C GLN A 156 6.39 -16.78 -5.00
N THR A 157 6.12 -15.48 -4.93
CA THR A 157 7.00 -14.38 -5.36
C THR A 157 6.99 -13.30 -4.30
N LYS A 158 7.91 -12.34 -4.40
CA LYS A 158 8.02 -11.26 -3.41
C LYS A 158 6.73 -10.42 -3.38
N PRO A 159 6.27 -9.99 -2.19
CA PRO A 159 5.15 -9.06 -2.06
C PRO A 159 5.51 -7.69 -2.63
N GLU A 160 4.51 -7.01 -3.19
CA GLU A 160 4.65 -5.67 -3.76
C GLU A 160 3.92 -4.62 -2.91
N ALA A 161 2.65 -4.89 -2.59
CA ALA A 161 1.85 -4.08 -1.69
C ALA A 161 0.99 -4.97 -0.79
N MET A 162 0.60 -4.42 0.37
CA MET A 162 -0.37 -5.02 1.26
C MET A 162 -1.17 -3.95 1.98
N VAL A 163 -2.39 -4.29 2.39
CA VAL A 163 -3.26 -3.44 3.21
C VAL A 163 -4.24 -4.30 4.00
N PHE A 164 -4.60 -3.87 5.20
CA PHE A 164 -5.69 -4.49 5.95
C PHE A 164 -7.04 -3.97 5.43
N ILE A 165 -8.00 -4.88 5.31
CA ILE A 165 -9.40 -4.57 5.01
C ILE A 165 -10.30 -5.30 6.01
N GLN A 166 -11.50 -4.79 6.27
CA GLN A 166 -12.48 -5.49 7.09
C GLN A 166 -13.39 -6.35 6.22
N HIS A 167 -13.67 -7.58 6.65
CA HIS A 167 -14.66 -8.42 5.99
C HIS A 167 -16.06 -7.81 6.19
N PRO A 168 -16.87 -7.65 5.13
CA PRO A 168 -18.17 -6.95 5.23
C PRO A 168 -19.18 -7.69 6.13
N ASP A 169 -19.19 -9.02 6.10
CA ASP A 169 -20.20 -9.80 6.85
C ASP A 169 -19.77 -10.28 8.25
N GLU A 170 -18.49 -10.60 8.47
CA GLU A 170 -18.00 -11.18 9.73
C GLU A 170 -17.25 -10.18 10.62
N GLU A 171 -17.07 -8.93 10.17
CA GLU A 171 -16.31 -7.86 10.85
C GLU A 171 -14.84 -8.20 11.19
N LYS A 172 -14.32 -9.34 10.72
CA LYS A 172 -12.93 -9.78 10.92
C LYS A 172 -11.97 -9.10 9.94
N PRO A 173 -10.72 -8.82 10.34
CA PRO A 173 -9.73 -8.28 9.43
C PRO A 173 -9.23 -9.34 8.45
N LEU A 174 -9.00 -8.89 7.22
CA LEU A 174 -8.33 -9.63 6.16
C LEU A 174 -7.10 -8.86 5.71
N LEU A 175 -6.12 -9.60 5.21
CA LEU A 175 -4.96 -9.02 4.56
C LEU A 175 -5.11 -9.14 3.04
N LEU A 176 -5.19 -7.98 2.38
CA LEU A 176 -5.11 -7.86 0.95
C LEU A 176 -3.65 -7.77 0.54
N VAL A 177 -3.21 -8.64 -0.36
CA VAL A 177 -1.80 -8.76 -0.76
C VAL A 177 -1.69 -8.78 -2.28
N THR A 178 -0.65 -8.12 -2.79
CA THR A 178 -0.17 -8.26 -4.16
C THR A 178 1.28 -8.67 -4.17
N ARG A 179 1.73 -9.24 -5.28
CA ARG A 179 3.07 -9.80 -5.44
C ARG A 179 3.54 -9.69 -6.87
N THR A 180 4.85 -9.72 -7.07
CA THR A 180 5.46 -9.65 -8.40
C THR A 180 5.02 -10.83 -9.27
N ASP A 181 4.96 -10.62 -10.57
CA ASP A 181 4.62 -11.63 -11.57
C ASP A 181 3.23 -12.26 -11.35
N SER A 182 2.28 -11.45 -10.89
CA SER A 182 0.87 -11.83 -10.75
C SER A 182 -0.04 -10.65 -11.00
N SER A 183 -1.13 -10.86 -11.76
CA SER A 183 -2.18 -9.86 -11.99
C SER A 183 -3.34 -9.98 -11.00
N PHE A 184 -3.14 -10.68 -9.88
CA PHE A 184 -4.19 -10.95 -8.89
C PHE A 184 -4.02 -10.13 -7.61
N LEU A 185 -5.16 -9.83 -6.99
CA LEU A 185 -5.28 -9.56 -5.57
C LEU A 185 -5.44 -10.89 -4.82
N TYR A 186 -4.80 -11.03 -3.66
CA TYR A 186 -4.91 -12.21 -2.79
C TYR A 186 -5.51 -11.81 -1.44
N TYR A 187 -6.51 -12.56 -0.98
CA TYR A 187 -7.20 -12.34 0.29
C TYR A 187 -6.76 -13.40 1.30
N TYR A 188 -6.07 -13.01 2.36
CA TYR A 188 -5.64 -13.91 3.43
C TYR A 188 -6.39 -13.63 4.73
N THR A 189 -6.73 -14.70 5.47
CA THR A 189 -7.11 -14.57 6.88
C THR A 189 -5.89 -14.36 7.76
N LEU A 190 -6.14 -13.86 8.97
CA LEU A 190 -5.13 -13.51 9.97
C LEU A 190 -5.18 -14.41 11.21
N GLU A 191 -5.80 -15.58 11.07
CA GLU A 191 -5.76 -16.64 12.09
C GLU A 191 -4.32 -17.14 12.29
N SER A 192 -4.06 -17.84 13.40
CA SER A 192 -2.74 -18.44 13.70
C SER A 192 -2.20 -19.31 12.56
N THR A 193 -3.09 -19.90 11.77
CA THR A 193 -2.77 -20.52 10.48
C THR A 193 -3.44 -19.75 9.35
N PRO A 194 -2.75 -18.79 8.70
CA PRO A 194 -3.33 -18.02 7.62
C PRO A 194 -3.77 -18.91 6.46
N ARG A 195 -4.99 -18.69 5.97
CA ARG A 195 -5.51 -19.34 4.76
C ARG A 195 -5.75 -18.33 3.67
N LEU A 196 -5.48 -18.74 2.43
CA LEU A 196 -5.90 -17.98 1.25
C LEU A 196 -7.40 -18.20 1.04
N LEU A 197 -8.21 -17.16 1.27
CA LEU A 197 -9.66 -17.20 1.05
C LEU A 197 -10.00 -17.20 -0.44
N GLY A 198 -9.27 -16.41 -1.22
CA GLY A 198 -9.52 -16.31 -2.64
C GLY A 198 -8.59 -15.31 -3.33
N ARG A 199 -8.83 -15.14 -4.63
CA ARG A 199 -8.11 -14.22 -5.49
C ARG A 199 -9.08 -13.48 -6.40
N GLN A 200 -8.72 -12.26 -6.79
CA GLN A 200 -9.44 -11.47 -7.78
C GLN A 200 -8.47 -11.07 -8.90
N ASN A 201 -8.77 -11.46 -10.14
CA ASN A 201 -7.98 -11.11 -11.30
C ASN A 201 -8.21 -9.65 -11.72
N LEU A 202 -7.14 -8.90 -11.94
CA LEU A 202 -7.20 -7.52 -12.45
C LEU A 202 -7.03 -7.44 -13.97
N ALA A 203 -6.84 -8.59 -14.63
CA ALA A 203 -6.76 -8.70 -16.08
C ALA A 203 -7.55 -9.92 -16.60
N PRO A 204 -8.86 -10.05 -16.29
CA PRO A 204 -9.65 -11.27 -16.56
C PRO A 204 -9.72 -11.69 -18.02
N HIS A 205 -9.68 -10.72 -18.95
CA HIS A 205 -9.71 -10.97 -20.40
C HIS A 205 -8.32 -10.98 -21.06
N SER A 206 -7.25 -10.91 -20.28
CA SER A 206 -5.90 -10.96 -20.84
C SER A 206 -5.48 -12.42 -21.07
N ASN A 207 -4.94 -12.69 -22.26
CA ASN A 207 -4.33 -13.98 -22.57
C ASN A 207 -2.85 -14.05 -22.14
N ALA A 208 -2.31 -12.99 -21.55
CA ALA A 208 -0.93 -12.98 -21.05
C ALA A 208 -0.84 -13.77 -19.74
N TRP A 209 0.22 -14.57 -19.59
CA TRP A 209 0.51 -15.30 -18.36
C TRP A 209 0.56 -14.37 -17.14
N VAL A 210 1.17 -13.20 -17.32
CA VAL A 210 1.10 -12.05 -16.41
C VAL A 210 0.93 -10.81 -17.27
N ALA A 211 -0.20 -10.12 -17.15
CA ALA A 211 -0.46 -8.89 -17.90
C ALA A 211 0.34 -7.71 -17.33
N PHE A 212 0.39 -7.65 -16.00
CA PHE A 212 1.13 -6.67 -15.19
C PHE A 212 1.16 -7.12 -13.73
N THR A 213 1.99 -6.47 -12.93
CA THR A 213 2.01 -6.59 -11.46
C THR A 213 1.28 -5.39 -10.83
N PRO A 214 0.32 -5.61 -9.91
CA PRO A 214 -0.22 -4.59 -9.03
C PRO A 214 0.84 -4.17 -7.99
N SER A 215 1.59 -3.10 -8.27
CA SER A 215 2.75 -2.71 -7.48
C SER A 215 2.45 -1.75 -6.34
N SER A 216 1.30 -1.07 -6.36
CA SER A 216 0.87 -0.16 -5.30
C SER A 216 -0.62 -0.26 -5.07
N LEU A 217 -1.04 -0.21 -3.80
CA LEU A 217 -2.43 -0.22 -3.36
C LEU A 217 -2.69 0.96 -2.43
N ALA A 218 -3.82 1.63 -2.62
CA ALA A 218 -4.35 2.58 -1.66
C ALA A 218 -5.88 2.44 -1.58
N LEU A 219 -6.42 2.26 -0.37
CA LEU A 219 -7.87 2.21 -0.15
C LEU A 219 -8.47 3.61 -0.31
N SER A 220 -9.70 3.68 -0.81
CA SER A 220 -10.41 4.95 -0.90
C SER A 220 -10.76 5.46 0.51
N PRO A 221 -10.58 6.77 0.78
CA PRO A 221 -10.93 7.35 2.07
C PRO A 221 -12.44 7.43 2.32
N HIS A 222 -13.28 7.17 1.31
CA HIS A 222 -14.74 7.30 1.40
C HIS A 222 -15.50 6.01 1.10
N ASP A 223 -14.84 4.98 0.56
CA ASP A 223 -15.43 3.66 0.30
C ASP A 223 -14.40 2.57 0.60
N PRO A 224 -14.52 1.82 1.71
CA PRO A 224 -13.57 0.78 2.09
C PRO A 224 -13.53 -0.41 1.11
N THR A 225 -14.52 -0.51 0.23
CA THR A 225 -14.57 -1.55 -0.81
C THR A 225 -13.88 -1.12 -2.11
N LEU A 226 -13.42 0.12 -2.21
CA LEU A 226 -12.78 0.69 -3.40
C LEU A 226 -11.27 0.83 -3.18
N VAL A 227 -10.47 0.36 -4.12
CA VAL A 227 -9.00 0.46 -4.06
C VAL A 227 -8.44 1.02 -5.37
N ALA A 228 -7.46 1.91 -5.23
CA ALA A 228 -6.62 2.38 -6.33
C ALA A 228 -5.40 1.47 -6.46
N VAL A 229 -5.09 1.08 -7.69
CA VAL A 229 -4.01 0.14 -8.01
C VAL A 229 -3.09 0.74 -9.06
N GLY A 230 -1.84 0.99 -8.68
CA GLY A 230 -0.77 1.34 -9.62
C GLY A 230 -0.11 0.08 -10.18
N THR A 231 -0.03 -0.05 -11.49
CA THR A 231 0.55 -1.24 -12.14
C THR A 231 2.02 -1.05 -12.55
N SER A 232 2.71 -2.16 -12.75
CA SER A 232 4.06 -2.21 -13.34
C SER A 232 4.09 -2.12 -14.88
N THR A 233 3.01 -1.68 -15.53
CA THR A 233 2.91 -1.67 -17.01
C THR A 233 3.90 -0.69 -17.66
N VAL A 234 4.69 -1.14 -18.62
CA VAL A 234 5.66 -0.31 -19.38
C VAL A 234 5.09 -0.03 -20.79
N PRO A 235 5.30 1.16 -21.39
CA PRO A 235 6.15 2.28 -20.93
C PRO A 235 5.48 3.25 -19.96
N HIS A 236 4.16 3.17 -19.78
CA HIS A 236 3.43 4.06 -18.90
C HIS A 236 2.62 3.27 -17.87
N MET A 237 2.69 3.72 -16.61
CA MET A 237 1.88 3.15 -15.55
C MET A 237 0.41 3.22 -15.89
N LYS A 238 -0.29 2.11 -15.69
CA LYS A 238 -1.75 2.10 -15.70
C LYS A 238 -2.25 2.25 -14.27
N LEU A 239 -3.33 2.99 -14.13
CA LEU A 239 -4.08 3.11 -12.89
C LEU A 239 -5.39 2.33 -13.06
N LEU A 240 -5.69 1.48 -12.08
CA LEU A 240 -6.99 0.86 -11.97
C LEU A 240 -7.67 1.36 -10.72
N ILE A 241 -8.96 1.67 -10.83
CA ILE A 241 -9.85 1.85 -9.68
C ILE A 241 -10.79 0.65 -9.70
N ILE A 242 -10.76 -0.15 -8.64
CA ILE A 242 -11.47 -1.43 -8.60
C ILE A 242 -12.28 -1.56 -7.32
N ARG A 243 -13.41 -2.24 -7.42
CA ARG A 243 -14.18 -2.70 -6.27
C ARG A 243 -13.66 -4.07 -5.83
N LEU A 244 -13.45 -4.23 -4.53
CA LEU A 244 -12.98 -5.47 -3.94
C LEU A 244 -14.10 -6.53 -3.98
N LEU A 245 -13.81 -7.67 -4.59
CA LEU A 245 -14.67 -8.84 -4.58
C LEU A 245 -14.24 -9.76 -3.44
N ILE A 246 -14.59 -9.36 -2.22
CA ILE A 246 -14.19 -10.06 -0.98
C ILE A 246 -14.87 -11.45 -0.97
N PRO A 247 -14.10 -12.56 -0.93
CA PRO A 247 -14.66 -13.91 -0.82
C PRO A 247 -15.31 -14.13 0.55
N SER A 248 -16.31 -15.01 0.61
CA SER A 248 -16.95 -15.39 1.88
C SER A 248 -15.93 -16.01 2.82
N TYR A 249 -15.93 -15.59 4.09
CA TYR A 249 -14.98 -16.07 5.09
C TYR A 249 -15.00 -17.61 5.26
N SER A 250 -16.15 -18.26 5.19
CA SER A 250 -16.28 -19.71 5.33
C SER A 250 -15.81 -20.52 4.11
N SER A 251 -15.44 -19.87 3.00
CA SER A 251 -15.03 -20.60 1.80
C SER A 251 -13.69 -21.30 2.01
N THR A 252 -13.70 -22.63 2.00
CA THR A 252 -12.47 -23.42 1.84
C THR A 252 -11.92 -23.17 0.44
N PRO A 253 -10.60 -22.92 0.27
CA PRO A 253 -10.03 -22.73 -1.06
C PRO A 253 -10.36 -23.96 -1.91
N GLN A 254 -11.17 -23.78 -2.96
CA GLN A 254 -11.37 -24.82 -3.96
C GLN A 254 -10.01 -25.07 -4.60
N ALA A 255 -9.44 -26.25 -4.34
CA ALA A 255 -8.27 -26.72 -5.06
C ALA A 255 -8.61 -26.64 -6.55
N SER A 256 -7.82 -25.85 -7.29
CA SER A 256 -7.89 -25.81 -8.75
C SER A 256 -7.70 -27.24 -9.27
N GLY A 257 -8.81 -27.90 -9.62
CA GLY A 257 -8.79 -29.28 -10.12
C GLY A 257 -9.90 -30.21 -9.61
N GLN A 258 -10.72 -29.83 -8.63
CA GLN A 258 -11.89 -30.65 -8.25
C GLN A 258 -13.19 -29.96 -8.66
N ALA A 259 -13.83 -30.54 -9.68
CA ALA A 259 -15.18 -30.18 -10.11
C ALA A 259 -16.14 -30.31 -8.92
N PRO A 260 -16.86 -29.26 -8.52
CA PRO A 260 -17.92 -29.41 -7.55
C PRO A 260 -18.99 -30.32 -8.12
N LEU A 261 -19.38 -31.33 -7.35
CA LEU A 261 -20.52 -32.17 -7.66
C LEU A 261 -21.78 -31.30 -7.59
N VAL A 262 -22.31 -30.91 -8.74
CA VAL A 262 -23.58 -30.18 -8.82
C VAL A 262 -24.71 -31.20 -8.66
N ARG A 263 -25.40 -31.17 -7.52
CA ARG A 263 -26.69 -31.87 -7.37
C ARG A 263 -27.75 -31.10 -8.16
N THR A 264 -28.13 -31.62 -9.32
CA THR A 264 -29.19 -31.03 -10.17
C THR A 264 -30.60 -31.50 -9.77
N SER A 265 -30.72 -32.50 -8.89
CA SER A 265 -32.00 -33.09 -8.49
C SER A 265 -31.90 -33.71 -7.08
N TRP A 266 -32.99 -33.65 -6.31
CA TRP A 266 -33.11 -34.34 -5.01
C TRP A 266 -33.38 -35.84 -5.16
N LEU A 267 -33.70 -36.30 -6.38
CA LEU A 267 -34.09 -37.68 -6.69
C LEU A 267 -33.02 -38.45 -7.50
N ASP A 268 -31.96 -37.79 -7.96
CA ASP A 268 -30.84 -38.43 -8.66
C ASP A 268 -29.57 -38.33 -7.83
N ASP A 269 -29.12 -39.48 -7.29
CA ASP A 269 -27.86 -39.61 -6.55
C ASP A 269 -26.65 -39.90 -7.46
N THR A 270 -26.82 -39.80 -8.78
CA THR A 270 -25.70 -39.94 -9.72
C THR A 270 -24.96 -38.61 -9.86
N PRO A 271 -23.70 -38.49 -9.42
CA PRO A 271 -22.90 -37.30 -9.66
C PRO A 271 -22.71 -37.10 -11.17
N VAL A 272 -23.34 -36.07 -11.72
CA VAL A 272 -23.10 -35.66 -13.11
C VAL A 272 -21.75 -34.96 -13.14
N ALA A 273 -20.80 -35.51 -13.89
CA ALA A 273 -19.52 -34.85 -14.11
C ALA A 273 -19.78 -33.48 -14.77
N GLU A 274 -19.18 -32.41 -14.22
CA GLU A 274 -19.23 -31.10 -14.86
C GLU A 274 -18.71 -31.23 -16.30
N THR A 275 -19.50 -30.73 -17.26
CA THR A 275 -19.07 -30.74 -18.65
C THR A 275 -18.02 -29.66 -18.87
N GLN A 276 -17.14 -29.84 -19.85
CA GLN A 276 -16.22 -28.76 -20.28
C GLN A 276 -16.99 -27.47 -20.60
N SER A 277 -18.21 -27.59 -21.14
CA SER A 277 -19.07 -26.44 -21.43
C SER A 277 -19.65 -25.77 -20.18
N SER A 278 -19.87 -26.48 -19.06
CA SER A 278 -20.30 -25.86 -17.79
C SER A 278 -19.13 -25.16 -17.10
N GLN A 279 -17.95 -25.75 -17.15
CA GLN A 279 -16.71 -25.15 -16.62
C GLN A 279 -16.35 -23.86 -17.35
N ALA A 280 -16.32 -23.89 -18.69
CA ALA A 280 -16.04 -22.69 -19.50
C ALA A 280 -17.05 -21.56 -19.25
N ARG A 281 -18.35 -21.89 -19.09
CA ARG A 281 -19.38 -20.89 -18.74
C ARG A 281 -19.15 -20.28 -17.35
N ARG A 282 -18.71 -21.07 -16.38
CA ARG A 282 -18.41 -20.60 -15.03
C ARG A 282 -17.17 -19.72 -15.00
N GLU A 283 -16.11 -20.10 -15.71
CA GLU A 283 -14.89 -19.30 -15.85
C GLU A 283 -15.18 -17.96 -16.52
N LEU A 284 -15.98 -17.95 -17.58
CA LEU A 284 -16.42 -16.72 -18.24
C LEU A 284 -17.24 -15.83 -17.30
N ALA A 285 -18.18 -16.42 -16.53
CA ALA A 285 -18.96 -15.65 -15.56
C ALA A 285 -18.10 -15.03 -14.44
N ILE A 286 -17.04 -15.72 -14.01
CA ILE A 286 -16.06 -15.16 -13.06
C ILE A 286 -15.29 -14.02 -13.72
N ALA A 287 -14.80 -14.20 -14.95
CA ALA A 287 -14.06 -13.18 -15.69
C ALA A 287 -14.91 -11.91 -15.93
N ASP A 288 -16.19 -12.08 -16.30
CA ASP A 288 -17.15 -10.99 -16.48
C ASP A 288 -17.39 -10.24 -15.15
N ARG A 289 -17.53 -10.97 -14.03
CA ARG A 289 -17.68 -10.38 -12.70
C ARG A 289 -16.43 -9.60 -12.27
N GLU A 290 -15.24 -10.15 -12.48
CA GLU A 290 -13.97 -9.50 -12.20
C GLU A 290 -13.78 -8.25 -13.08
N SER A 291 -14.17 -8.33 -14.36
CA SER A 291 -14.10 -7.20 -15.28
C SER A 291 -15.07 -6.09 -14.89
N ALA A 292 -16.28 -6.43 -14.46
CA ALA A 292 -17.27 -5.47 -14.00
C ALA A 292 -16.85 -4.77 -12.69
N ALA A 293 -15.99 -5.41 -11.88
CA ALA A 293 -15.43 -4.80 -10.68
C ALA A 293 -14.35 -3.75 -10.98
N ILE A 294 -13.77 -3.74 -12.19
CA ILE A 294 -12.81 -2.72 -12.62
C ILE A 294 -13.59 -1.50 -13.13
N ILE A 295 -13.64 -0.44 -12.31
CA ILE A 295 -14.41 0.77 -12.59
C ILE A 295 -13.63 1.69 -13.53
N ILE A 296 -12.34 1.88 -13.25
CA ILE A 296 -11.42 2.64 -14.11
C ILE A 296 -10.25 1.75 -14.48
N HIS A 297 -9.84 1.84 -15.74
CA HIS A 297 -8.59 1.31 -16.24
C HIS A 297 -8.05 2.33 -17.24
N CYS A 298 -7.11 3.16 -16.80
CA CYS A 298 -6.58 4.26 -17.61
C CYS A 298 -5.04 4.22 -17.69
N THR A 299 -4.50 4.77 -18.76
CA THR A 299 -3.06 5.11 -18.82
C THR A 299 -2.85 6.43 -18.11
N THR A 300 -1.88 6.48 -17.21
CA THR A 300 -1.58 7.71 -16.46
C THR A 300 -0.64 8.63 -17.22
N MET A 301 -0.08 8.17 -18.36
CA MET A 301 1.04 8.82 -19.06
C MET A 301 2.30 9.03 -18.20
N ALA A 302 2.36 8.47 -16.98
CA ALA A 302 3.55 8.48 -16.16
C ALA A 302 4.57 7.47 -16.70
N PRO A 303 5.72 7.93 -17.23
CA PRO A 303 6.75 7.03 -17.76
C PRO A 303 7.30 6.12 -16.66
N GLN A 304 7.53 4.85 -17.00
CA GLN A 304 8.18 3.91 -16.09
C GLN A 304 8.94 2.79 -16.81
N THR A 305 9.84 2.16 -16.04
CA THR A 305 10.71 1.06 -16.44
C THR A 305 10.43 -0.17 -15.57
N ALA A 306 11.01 -1.33 -15.91
CA ALA A 306 10.90 -2.54 -15.08
C ALA A 306 11.50 -2.39 -13.66
N TYR A 307 12.28 -1.32 -13.42
CA TYR A 307 12.91 -1.02 -12.13
C TYR A 307 12.23 0.15 -11.40
N SER A 308 11.13 0.66 -11.94
CA SER A 308 10.35 1.72 -11.29
C SER A 308 9.61 1.17 -10.06
N THR A 309 9.19 2.09 -9.20
CA THR A 309 8.44 1.77 -7.99
C THR A 309 7.12 2.52 -8.05
N PRO A 310 6.09 1.96 -8.70
CA PRO A 310 4.78 2.59 -8.79
C PRO A 310 4.27 2.94 -7.39
N CYS A 311 3.71 4.14 -7.26
CA CYS A 311 3.14 4.62 -6.01
C CYS A 311 1.86 5.39 -6.32
N VAL A 312 0.80 5.08 -5.56
CA VAL A 312 -0.48 5.78 -5.66
C VAL A 312 -0.89 6.31 -4.29
N ALA A 313 -1.50 7.49 -4.27
CA ALA A 313 -2.05 8.09 -3.05
C ALA A 313 -3.40 8.77 -3.36
N TRP A 314 -4.43 8.46 -2.58
CA TRP A 314 -5.73 9.12 -2.74
C TRP A 314 -5.68 10.56 -2.29
N ARG A 315 -6.39 11.43 -3.00
CA ARG A 315 -6.80 12.71 -2.43
C ARG A 315 -7.68 12.45 -1.20
N PRO A 316 -7.60 13.25 -0.13
CA PRO A 316 -8.41 13.06 1.07
C PRO A 316 -9.91 13.17 0.82
N ASP A 317 -10.31 13.87 -0.24
CA ASP A 317 -11.71 14.03 -0.67
C ASP A 317 -12.21 12.90 -1.59
N GLY A 318 -11.37 11.90 -1.89
CA GLY A 318 -11.70 10.75 -2.73
C GLY A 318 -11.95 11.08 -4.21
N THR A 319 -11.75 12.33 -4.66
CA THR A 319 -12.08 12.74 -6.03
C THR A 319 -11.03 12.34 -7.05
N GLY A 320 -9.79 12.11 -6.60
CA GLY A 320 -8.66 11.81 -7.45
C GLY A 320 -7.59 10.99 -6.76
N VAL A 321 -6.66 10.48 -7.58
CA VAL A 321 -5.49 9.70 -7.15
C VAL A 321 -4.24 10.33 -7.74
N TRP A 322 -3.25 10.57 -6.88
CA TRP A 322 -1.90 10.96 -7.24
C TRP A 322 -1.08 9.75 -7.62
N VAL A 323 -0.29 9.87 -8.67
CA VAL A 323 0.56 8.80 -9.18
C VAL A 323 1.94 9.35 -9.57
N ASN A 324 3.00 8.57 -9.32
CA ASN A 324 4.39 8.97 -9.58
C ASN A 324 4.85 8.59 -11.00
N GLY A 325 6.02 9.09 -11.41
CA GLY A 325 6.69 8.72 -12.67
C GLY A 325 8.21 8.84 -12.61
N ASP A 326 8.85 8.34 -13.66
CA ASP A 326 10.31 8.40 -13.86
C ASP A 326 10.79 9.70 -14.55
N ASP A 327 9.91 10.70 -14.70
CA ASP A 327 10.19 11.94 -15.41
C ASP A 327 10.24 13.19 -14.52
N GLY A 328 10.21 13.01 -13.20
CA GLY A 328 10.20 14.10 -12.22
C GLY A 328 8.82 14.75 -12.03
N ALA A 329 7.76 14.17 -12.62
CA ALA A 329 6.40 14.68 -12.50
C ALA A 329 5.53 13.79 -11.61
N VAL A 330 4.58 14.41 -10.91
CA VAL A 330 3.48 13.73 -10.21
C VAL A 330 2.17 14.06 -10.94
N ARG A 331 1.32 13.07 -11.15
CA ARG A 331 0.10 13.24 -11.95
C ARG A 331 -1.14 12.97 -11.10
N GLY A 332 -2.14 13.82 -11.21
CA GLY A 332 -3.44 13.63 -10.56
C GLY A 332 -4.46 13.12 -11.56
N VAL A 333 -5.05 11.97 -11.26
CA VAL A 333 -6.07 11.31 -12.09
C VAL A 333 -7.43 11.44 -11.41
N GLU A 334 -8.43 11.95 -12.13
CA GLU A 334 -9.80 12.01 -11.62
C GLU A 334 -10.44 10.63 -11.62
N VAL A 335 -11.02 10.23 -10.49
CA VAL A 335 -11.50 8.85 -10.24
C VAL A 335 -12.76 8.50 -11.04
N ILE A 336 -13.58 9.48 -11.41
CA ILE A 336 -14.81 9.23 -12.17
C ILE A 336 -14.51 9.07 -13.67
N SER A 337 -13.64 9.92 -14.22
CA SER A 337 -13.38 9.94 -15.66
C SER A 337 -12.14 9.14 -16.07
N GLY A 338 -11.24 8.83 -15.13
CA GLY A 338 -9.94 8.23 -15.40
C GLY A 338 -8.97 9.15 -16.16
N LYS A 339 -9.30 10.45 -16.29
CA LYS A 339 -8.45 11.41 -16.99
C LYS A 339 -7.37 11.97 -16.06
N VAL A 340 -6.18 12.17 -16.62
CA VAL A 340 -5.15 12.98 -15.97
C VAL A 340 -5.61 14.44 -16.04
N VAL A 341 -5.93 15.02 -14.90
CA VAL A 341 -6.45 16.39 -14.79
C VAL A 341 -5.39 17.40 -14.39
N VAL A 342 -4.29 16.93 -13.77
CA VAL A 342 -3.19 17.78 -13.33
C VAL A 342 -1.86 17.04 -13.47
N THR A 343 -0.82 17.78 -13.88
CA THR A 343 0.58 17.30 -13.92
C THR A 343 1.44 18.29 -13.19
N LEU A 344 1.93 17.87 -12.02
CA LEU A 344 2.76 18.65 -11.13
C LEU A 344 4.21 18.60 -11.58
N LEU A 345 4.76 19.78 -11.87
CA LEU A 345 6.10 19.98 -12.41
C LEU A 345 6.87 20.99 -11.55
N GLY A 346 8.20 21.05 -11.74
CA GLY A 346 9.05 22.02 -11.07
C GLY A 346 9.45 21.66 -9.64
N GLY A 347 8.85 20.63 -9.02
CA GLY A 347 9.31 20.06 -7.75
C GLY A 347 10.60 19.27 -7.90
N HIS A 348 10.56 18.21 -8.71
CA HIS A 348 11.69 17.30 -8.94
C HIS A 348 12.47 17.64 -10.22
N GLU A 349 13.68 17.09 -10.34
CA GLU A 349 14.50 17.20 -11.57
C GLU A 349 13.86 16.44 -12.73
N ALA A 350 13.87 17.03 -13.92
CA ALA A 350 13.34 16.39 -15.12
C ALA A 350 14.08 15.07 -15.41
N GLY A 351 13.34 14.00 -15.65
CA GLY A 351 13.91 12.65 -15.88
C GLY A 351 14.33 11.91 -14.61
N SER A 352 14.08 12.47 -13.42
CA SER A 352 14.35 11.79 -12.16
C SER A 352 13.16 10.91 -11.71
N LYS A 353 13.48 9.86 -10.94
CA LYS A 353 12.45 8.96 -10.39
C LYS A 353 11.83 9.59 -9.14
N VAL A 354 10.53 9.85 -9.18
CA VAL A 354 9.74 10.11 -7.97
C VAL A 354 9.46 8.76 -7.31
N ARG A 355 9.88 8.59 -6.06
CA ARG A 355 9.93 7.28 -5.36
C ARG A 355 8.75 7.02 -4.44
N CYS A 356 8.26 8.04 -3.75
CA CYS A 356 7.22 7.90 -2.74
C CYS A 356 6.26 9.08 -2.80
N LEU A 357 5.00 8.80 -2.42
CA LEU A 357 3.93 9.77 -2.35
C LEU A 357 3.19 9.60 -1.02
N TRP A 358 2.74 10.72 -0.48
CA TRP A 358 1.72 10.77 0.56
C TRP A 358 0.74 11.88 0.21
N ALA A 359 -0.55 11.69 0.49
CA ALA A 359 -1.56 12.73 0.35
C ALA A 359 -2.51 12.64 1.53
N GLY A 360 -2.87 13.81 2.07
CA GLY A 360 -3.61 13.89 3.33
C GLY A 360 -4.01 15.33 3.64
N ARG A 361 -4.50 15.54 4.86
CA ARG A 361 -4.74 16.88 5.39
C ARG A 361 -3.69 17.23 6.43
N VAL A 362 -3.23 18.46 6.39
CA VAL A 362 -2.37 19.06 7.42
C VAL A 362 -3.12 20.28 7.93
N GLY A 363 -3.77 20.15 9.09
CA GLY A 363 -4.81 21.08 9.50
C GLY A 363 -5.99 21.04 8.52
N ASP A 364 -6.43 22.20 8.02
CA ASP A 364 -7.55 22.31 7.07
C ASP A 364 -7.12 22.14 5.60
N GLU A 365 -5.82 22.18 5.32
CA GLU A 365 -5.29 22.18 3.95
C GLU A 365 -5.05 20.76 3.43
N GLU A 366 -5.36 20.56 2.14
CA GLU A 366 -4.93 19.36 1.42
C GLU A 366 -3.45 19.51 1.08
N VAL A 367 -2.65 18.50 1.42
CA VAL A 367 -1.22 18.47 1.15
C VAL A 367 -0.88 17.16 0.46
N MET A 368 -0.01 17.23 -0.55
CA MET A 368 0.64 16.07 -1.13
C MET A 368 2.14 16.20 -0.93
N VAL A 369 2.82 15.11 -0.59
CA VAL A 369 4.26 15.06 -0.38
C VAL A 369 4.85 14.05 -1.35
N SER A 370 5.94 14.41 -2.02
CA SER A 370 6.69 13.51 -2.89
C SER A 370 8.17 13.50 -2.55
N GLY A 371 8.77 12.32 -2.56
CA GLY A 371 10.21 12.13 -2.38
C GLY A 371 10.81 11.41 -3.57
N GLY A 372 12.01 11.82 -4.02
CA GLY A 372 12.64 11.33 -5.25
C GLY A 372 14.10 10.89 -5.13
N PHE A 373 14.60 10.31 -6.22
CA PHE A 373 16.01 9.95 -6.39
C PHE A 373 16.89 11.12 -6.85
N ASP A 374 16.29 12.29 -7.05
CA ASP A 374 16.97 13.58 -7.14
C ASP A 374 17.28 14.17 -5.76
N GLN A 375 17.12 13.38 -4.69
CA GLN A 375 17.40 13.75 -3.29
C GLN A 375 16.46 14.84 -2.75
N ARG A 376 15.36 15.12 -3.45
CA ARG A 376 14.39 16.13 -3.05
C ARG A 376 13.21 15.50 -2.33
N CYS A 377 12.76 16.18 -1.26
CA CYS A 377 11.43 16.05 -0.69
C CYS A 377 10.65 17.32 -1.02
N VAL A 378 9.49 17.19 -1.62
CA VAL A 378 8.66 18.28 -2.12
C VAL A 378 7.30 18.19 -1.45
N VAL A 379 6.86 19.31 -0.88
CA VAL A 379 5.51 19.49 -0.35
C VAL A 379 4.72 20.29 -1.36
N TRP A 380 3.59 19.75 -1.78
CA TRP A 380 2.66 20.36 -2.71
C TRP A 380 1.46 20.84 -1.94
N GLY A 381 1.23 22.15 -1.98
CA GLY A 381 0.12 22.80 -1.29
C GLY A 381 -0.81 23.52 -2.25
N MET A 382 -1.86 24.10 -1.68
CA MET A 382 -2.65 25.11 -2.35
C MET A 382 -1.74 26.32 -2.57
N GLY A 383 -1.65 26.84 -3.80
CA GLY A 383 -0.95 28.10 -4.02
C GLY A 383 -1.60 29.16 -3.14
N GLY A 384 -0.82 29.79 -2.25
CA GLY A 384 -1.29 30.92 -1.47
C GLY A 384 -1.83 31.96 -2.44
N GLY A 385 -3.12 32.29 -2.33
CA GLY A 385 -3.64 33.48 -2.98
C GLY A 385 -2.94 34.68 -2.36
N GLU A 386 -2.12 35.37 -3.15
CA GLU A 386 -1.94 36.81 -2.95
C GLU A 386 -3.23 37.54 -3.32
#